data_AF-A0A6D2J3A6-F1
#
_entry.id   AF-A0A6D2J3A6-F1
#
_cell.length_a   1.000
_cell.length_b   1.000
_cell.length_c   1.000
_cell.angle_alpha   90.00
_cell.angle_beta   90.00
_cell.angle_gamma   90.00
#
_symmetry.space_group_name_H-M   'P 1'
#
loop_
_entity.id
_entity.type
_entity.pdbx_description
1 polymer ?
#
loop_
_entity_poly.entity_id
_entity_poly.type
_entity_poly.pdbx_seq_one_letter_code
_entity_poly.pdbx_strand_id
1 'polypeptide(L)'
;MGRNLFTSGNTSSKLFSRASKTEPKEVAAKKHSDAERRRRLRINHQFATLRTILLNLVKQDKASVLGETVRCFNELKETVKEIPTTPDLEDSLRLGHCNKRDMASLFQLQRQRRANVGGRSVVESSQCKGGES
;
A
#
# COMPACT_ATOMS: atom_id res chain seq x y z
N MET A 1 -37.04 -52.25 30.91
CA MET A 1 -38.15 -51.28 30.99
C MET A 1 -37.57 -49.98 31.54
N GLY A 2 -37.49 -48.83 30.88
CA GLY A 2 -37.83 -48.38 29.54
C GLY A 2 -36.93 -47.18 29.24
N ARG A 3 -36.48 -47.08 27.98
CA ARG A 3 -35.70 -45.95 27.46
C ARG A 3 -36.69 -44.91 26.97
N ASN A 4 -36.60 -43.67 27.45
CA ASN A 4 -37.40 -42.60 26.87
C ASN A 4 -36.63 -41.97 25.71
N LEU A 5 -37.17 -42.27 24.54
CA LEU A 5 -36.80 -41.81 23.22
C LEU A 5 -37.67 -40.59 22.92
N PHE A 6 -37.07 -39.42 22.75
CA PHE A 6 -37.72 -38.33 22.03
C PHE A 6 -36.85 -37.95 20.84
N THR A 7 -37.24 -38.50 19.70
CA THR A 7 -36.97 -37.96 18.37
C THR A 7 -37.71 -36.64 18.21
N SER A 8 -37.02 -35.58 17.84
CA SER A 8 -37.64 -34.50 17.07
C SER A 8 -36.63 -33.98 16.08
N GLY A 9 -36.83 -34.36 14.82
CA GLY A 9 -36.15 -33.75 13.70
C GLY A 9 -36.61 -32.31 13.54
N ASN A 10 -35.66 -31.43 13.24
CA ASN A 10 -35.94 -30.28 12.42
C ASN A 10 -34.85 -30.18 11.35
N THR A 11 -35.13 -30.82 10.22
CA THR A 11 -34.56 -30.40 8.94
C THR A 11 -35.15 -29.03 8.64
N SER A 12 -34.29 -28.02 8.46
CA SER A 12 -34.44 -26.94 7.47
C SER A 12 -33.87 -25.65 8.02
N SER A 13 -32.65 -25.32 7.60
CA SER A 13 -32.44 -24.23 6.65
C SER A 13 -30.95 -23.96 6.53
N LYS A 14 -30.48 -24.08 5.29
CA LYS A 14 -29.14 -23.72 4.84
C LYS A 14 -28.76 -22.33 5.35
N LEU A 15 -27.68 -22.31 6.13
CA LEU A 15 -26.58 -21.35 6.14
C LEU A 15 -26.76 -20.14 5.19
N PHE A 16 -27.48 -19.12 5.67
CA PHE A 16 -27.26 -17.75 5.25
C PHE A 16 -27.15 -16.90 6.50
N SER A 17 -26.04 -17.06 7.22
CA SER A 17 -25.59 -16.01 8.12
C SER A 17 -25.21 -14.83 7.22
N ARG A 18 -26.13 -13.87 7.14
CA ARG A 18 -25.84 -12.50 6.71
C ARG A 18 -24.69 -12.02 7.60
N ALA A 19 -23.46 -12.20 7.14
CA ALA A 19 -22.28 -11.65 7.78
C ALA A 19 -22.41 -10.13 7.68
N SER A 20 -22.99 -9.54 8.72
CA SER A 20 -22.73 -8.14 9.06
C SER A 20 -21.23 -7.96 8.97
N LYS A 21 -20.78 -6.97 8.19
CA LYS A 21 -19.37 -6.58 8.05
C LYS A 21 -18.86 -6.00 9.37
N THR A 22 -18.78 -6.85 10.38
CA THR A 22 -18.16 -6.59 11.66
C THR A 22 -17.05 -7.61 11.72
N GLU A 23 -15.93 -7.30 11.04
CA GLU A 23 -14.70 -8.04 11.28
C GLU A 23 -14.49 -8.08 12.79
N PRO A 24 -14.21 -9.25 13.40
CA PRO A 24 -13.94 -9.30 14.82
C PRO A 24 -12.85 -8.27 15.13
N LYS A 25 -13.04 -7.45 16.16
CA LYS A 25 -12.11 -6.35 16.50
C LYS A 25 -10.65 -6.81 16.53
N GLU A 26 -10.42 -8.06 16.94
CA GLU A 26 -9.14 -8.73 16.95
C GLU A 26 -8.53 -8.95 15.55
N VAL A 27 -9.33 -9.37 14.56
CA VAL A 27 -8.87 -9.57 13.18
C VAL A 27 -8.52 -8.22 12.54
N ALA A 28 -9.30 -7.18 12.82
CA ALA A 28 -8.99 -5.82 12.37
C ALA A 28 -7.69 -5.29 13.01
N ALA A 29 -7.49 -5.52 14.31
CA ALA A 29 -6.27 -5.15 15.03
C ALA A 29 -5.03 -5.88 14.47
N LYS A 30 -5.13 -7.19 14.20
CA LYS A 30 -4.06 -7.99 13.56
C LYS A 30 -3.70 -7.47 12.17
N LYS A 31 -4.71 -7.18 11.34
CA LYS A 31 -4.51 -6.57 10.01
C LYS A 31 -3.78 -5.23 10.10
N HIS A 32 -4.12 -4.40 11.08
CA HIS A 32 -3.45 -3.12 11.34
C HIS A 32 -2.00 -3.32 11.79
N SER A 33 -1.74 -4.21 12.76
CA SER A 33 -0.38 -4.49 13.22
C SER A 33 0.53 -5.02 12.12
N ASP A 34 0.01 -5.88 11.24
CA ASP A 34 0.76 -6.41 10.10
C ASP A 34 1.03 -5.35 9.03
N ALA A 35 0.05 -4.47 8.77
CA ALA A 35 0.24 -3.34 7.87
C ALA A 35 1.36 -2.41 8.37
N GLU A 36 1.37 -2.11 9.66
CA GLU A 36 2.40 -1.27 10.27
C GLU A 36 3.77 -1.97 10.33
N ARG A 37 3.82 -3.28 10.59
CA ARG A 37 5.05 -4.07 10.47
C ARG A 37 5.65 -3.95 9.08
N ARG A 38 4.85 -4.14 8.03
CA ARG A 38 5.29 -3.97 6.63
C ARG A 38 5.76 -2.55 6.33
N ARG A 39 5.09 -1.53 6.90
CA ARG A 39 5.54 -0.13 6.79
C ARG A 39 6.94 0.04 7.37
N ARG A 40 7.19 -0.44 8.59
CA ARG A 40 8.51 -0.36 9.23
C ARG A 40 9.58 -1.13 8.47
N LEU A 41 9.27 -2.33 7.98
CA LEU A 41 10.22 -3.13 7.18
C LEU A 41 10.66 -2.39 5.92
N ARG A 42 9.72 -1.79 5.18
CA ARG A 42 10.04 -1.03 3.96
C ARG A 42 10.92 0.19 4.26
N ILE A 43 10.59 0.94 5.31
CA ILE A 43 11.39 2.10 5.74
C ILE A 43 12.80 1.65 6.13
N ASN A 44 12.92 0.59 6.93
CA ASN A 44 14.21 0.09 7.39
C ASN A 44 15.05 -0.49 6.24
N HIS A 45 14.42 -1.14 5.26
CA HIS A 45 15.09 -1.60 4.06
C HIS A 45 15.67 -0.43 3.26
N GLN A 46 14.85 0.58 2.96
CA GLN A 46 15.32 1.80 2.26
C GLN A 46 16.47 2.47 3.01
N PHE A 47 16.36 2.55 4.33
CA PHE A 47 17.41 3.11 5.18
C PHE A 47 18.70 2.28 5.18
N ALA A 48 18.59 0.94 5.11
CA ALA A 48 19.76 0.06 4.97
C ALA A 48 20.45 0.28 3.61
N THR A 49 19.70 0.36 2.51
CA THR A 49 20.24 0.70 1.19
C THR A 49 20.91 2.09 1.20
N LEU A 50 20.34 3.05 1.93
CA LEU A 50 20.95 4.37 2.04
C LEU A 50 22.33 4.32 2.69
N ARG A 51 22.49 3.52 3.76
CA ARG A 51 23.79 3.30 4.41
C ARG A 51 24.82 2.63 3.50
N THR A 52 24.40 1.74 2.60
CA THR A 52 25.36 1.08 1.69
C THR A 52 25.90 2.02 0.62
N ILE A 53 25.15 3.07 0.26
CA ILE A 53 25.57 4.06 -0.74
C ILE A 53 26.53 5.09 -0.12
N LEU A 54 26.33 5.42 1.16
CA LEU A 54 27.15 6.40 1.84
C LEU A 54 28.43 5.76 2.40
N LEU A 55 29.53 5.91 1.66
CA LEU A 55 30.86 5.56 2.13
C LEU A 55 31.36 6.67 3.08
N ASN A 56 31.93 6.30 4.25
CA ASN A 56 32.56 7.17 5.26
C ASN A 56 31.74 7.61 6.50
N LEU A 57 30.68 6.88 6.89
CA LEU A 57 29.99 7.17 8.16
C LEU A 57 30.63 6.46 9.35
N VAL A 58 31.31 7.23 10.20
CA VAL A 58 31.78 6.80 11.53
C VAL A 58 30.61 6.51 12.47
N LYS A 59 29.51 7.29 12.35
CA LYS A 59 28.28 7.12 13.13
C LYS A 59 27.14 6.69 12.22
N GLN A 60 26.55 5.54 12.54
CA GLN A 60 25.51 4.88 11.76
C GLN A 60 24.10 5.11 12.34
N ASP A 61 23.92 6.07 13.25
CA ASP A 61 22.61 6.41 13.79
C ASP A 61 21.72 7.10 12.73
N LYS A 62 20.41 7.10 12.98
CA LYS A 62 19.42 7.57 11.99
C LYS A 62 19.60 9.04 11.61
N ALA A 63 19.94 9.89 12.58
CA ALA A 63 20.05 11.31 12.32
C ALA A 63 21.32 11.61 11.52
N SER A 64 22.45 11.02 11.91
CA SER A 64 23.71 11.18 11.19
C SER A 64 23.62 10.66 9.76
N VAL A 65 23.01 9.48 9.52
CA VAL A 65 22.84 8.94 8.15
C VAL A 65 22.03 9.89 7.26
N LEU A 66 20.93 10.43 7.77
CA LEU A 66 20.08 11.35 6.99
C LEU A 66 20.78 12.70 6.74
N GLY A 67 21.49 13.24 7.74
CA GLY A 67 22.25 14.49 7.57
C GLY A 67 23.38 14.35 6.55
N GLU A 68 24.12 13.25 6.63
CA GLU A 68 25.19 12.92 5.70
C GLU A 68 24.68 12.75 4.26
N THR A 69 23.54 12.08 4.10
CA THR A 69 22.88 11.90 2.79
C THR A 69 22.62 13.23 2.10
N VAL A 70 22.05 14.19 2.84
CA VAL A 70 21.71 15.51 2.28
C VAL A 70 22.98 16.27 1.89
N ARG A 71 24.04 16.15 2.70
CA ARG A 71 25.32 16.80 2.41
C ARG A 71 25.95 16.24 1.14
N CYS A 72 26.15 14.93 1.07
CA CYS A 72 26.73 14.24 -0.09
C CYS A 72 25.93 14.51 -1.38
N PHE A 73 24.59 14.51 -1.30
CA PHE A 73 23.75 14.85 -2.46
C PHE A 73 23.98 16.27 -2.98
N ASN A 74 24.11 17.25 -2.08
CA ASN A 74 24.37 18.63 -2.48
C ASN A 74 25.78 18.82 -3.03
N GLU A 75 26.79 18.22 -2.38
CA GLU A 75 28.17 18.21 -2.89
C GLU A 75 28.22 17.64 -4.31
N LEU A 76 27.61 16.47 -4.53
CA LEU A 76 27.55 15.85 -5.86
C LEU A 76 26.85 16.76 -6.88
N LYS A 77 25.75 17.40 -6.50
CA LYS A 77 25.02 18.32 -7.38
C LYS A 77 25.84 19.55 -7.77
N GLU A 78 26.67 20.08 -6.86
CA GLU A 78 27.56 21.18 -7.20
C GLU A 78 28.73 20.70 -8.07
N THR A 79 29.34 19.55 -7.77
CA THR A 79 30.41 18.99 -8.62
C THR A 79 29.96 18.72 -10.06
N VAL A 80 28.72 18.25 -10.25
CA VAL A 80 28.14 18.03 -11.59
C VAL A 80 27.95 19.35 -12.35
N LYS A 81 27.65 20.45 -11.67
CA LYS A 81 27.54 21.78 -12.31
C LYS A 81 28.89 22.38 -12.68
N GLU A 82 29.92 22.08 -11.88
CA GLU A 82 31.28 22.60 -12.10
C GLU A 82 32.00 21.85 -13.24
N ILE A 83 31.61 20.61 -13.53
CA ILE A 83 32.10 19.88 -14.70
C ILE A 83 31.46 20.51 -15.95
N PRO A 84 32.22 21.13 -16.86
CA PRO A 84 31.67 21.73 -18.07
C PRO A 84 31.13 20.63 -18.99
N THR A 85 29.82 20.45 -18.98
CA THR A 85 29.13 19.57 -19.93
C THR A 85 29.13 20.19 -21.32
N THR A 86 29.69 19.48 -22.29
CA THR A 86 29.44 19.78 -23.71
C THR A 86 27.94 19.72 -24.00
N PRO A 87 27.41 20.56 -24.91
CA PRO A 87 25.97 20.79 -25.07
C PRO A 87 25.12 19.55 -25.39
N ASP A 88 25.73 18.42 -25.76
CA ASP A 88 25.06 17.15 -26.06
C ASP A 88 24.59 16.37 -24.80
N LEU A 89 25.12 16.67 -23.61
CA LEU A 89 24.81 15.90 -22.38
C LEU A 89 23.75 16.56 -21.48
N GLU A 90 23.41 17.84 -21.73
CA GLU A 90 22.49 18.60 -20.87
C GLU A 90 21.03 18.16 -21.02
N ASP A 91 20.65 17.65 -22.20
CA ASP A 91 19.28 17.17 -22.47
C ASP A 91 18.92 15.90 -21.67
N SER A 92 19.92 15.08 -21.31
CA SER A 92 19.70 13.85 -20.50
C SER A 92 19.62 14.11 -19.00
N LEU A 93 20.16 15.24 -18.51
CA LEU A 93 20.15 15.62 -17.09
C LEU A 93 18.89 16.40 -16.69
N ARG A 94 18.00 16.72 -17.64
CA ARG A 94 16.63 17.16 -17.34
C ARG A 94 15.83 15.98 -16.77
N LEU A 95 16.18 15.55 -15.57
CA LEU A 95 15.34 14.72 -14.73
C LEU A 95 14.04 15.49 -14.56
N GLY A 96 13.00 15.08 -15.29
CA GLY A 96 11.75 15.81 -15.38
C GLY A 96 11.25 16.17 -13.99
N HIS A 97 11.07 17.47 -13.74
CA HIS A 97 10.43 17.96 -12.53
C HIS A 97 9.14 17.17 -12.31
N CYS A 98 9.06 16.37 -11.25
CA CYS A 98 7.80 15.80 -10.82
C CYS A 98 6.97 16.95 -10.25
N ASN A 99 6.11 17.52 -11.09
CA ASN A 99 5.27 18.63 -10.67
C ASN A 99 4.27 18.10 -9.63
N LYS A 100 3.83 18.96 -8.72
CA LYS A 100 2.81 18.60 -7.71
C LYS A 100 1.55 17.97 -8.35
N ARG A 101 1.27 18.30 -9.62
CA ARG A 101 0.20 17.74 -10.45
C ARG A 101 0.43 16.26 -10.82
N ASP A 102 1.66 15.89 -11.19
CA ASP A 102 2.01 14.53 -11.60
C ASP A 102 1.92 13.56 -10.41
N MET A 103 2.29 14.05 -9.22
CA MET A 103 2.10 13.30 -7.98
C MET A 103 0.63 13.08 -7.65
N ALA A 104 -0.25 14.07 -7.91
CA ALA A 104 -1.69 13.93 -7.69
C ALA A 104 -2.30 12.82 -8.57
N SER A 105 -1.91 12.76 -9.84
CA SER A 105 -2.32 11.71 -10.78
C SER A 105 -1.84 10.33 -10.35
N LEU A 106 -0.61 10.20 -9.85
CA LEU A 106 -0.09 8.95 -9.29
C LEU A 106 -0.87 8.50 -8.04
N PHE A 107 -1.23 9.42 -7.15
CA PHE A 107 -2.07 9.08 -5.99
C PHE A 107 -3.48 8.63 -6.39
N GLN A 108 -4.08 9.26 -7.41
CA GLN A 108 -5.37 8.87 -7.97
C GLN A 108 -5.30 7.48 -8.62
N LEU A 109 -4.27 7.22 -9.43
CA LEU A 109 -4.04 5.90 -10.02
C LEU A 109 -3.80 4.82 -8.96
N GLN A 110 -3.08 5.13 -7.89
CA GLN A 110 -2.85 4.19 -6.78
C GLN A 110 -4.15 3.92 -5.99
N ARG A 111 -5.05 4.89 -5.90
CA ARG A 111 -6.42 4.70 -5.37
C ARG A 111 -7.25 3.80 -6.29
N GLN A 112 -7.18 4.03 -7.60
CA GLN A 112 -7.86 3.21 -8.62
C GLN A 112 -7.38 1.76 -8.61
N ARG A 113 -6.07 1.52 -8.50
CA ARG A 113 -5.48 0.18 -8.42
C ARG A 113 -5.87 -0.55 -7.14
N ARG A 114 -6.10 0.14 -6.02
CA ARG A 114 -6.66 -0.45 -4.79
C ARG A 114 -8.14 -0.83 -4.94
N ALA A 115 -8.92 -0.04 -5.67
CA ALA A 115 -10.33 -0.34 -5.92
C ALA A 115 -10.49 -1.58 -6.82
N ASN A 116 -9.57 -1.81 -7.76
CA ASN A 116 -9.65 -2.92 -8.72
C ASN A 116 -9.26 -4.30 -8.12
N VAL A 117 -8.63 -4.35 -6.94
CA VAL A 117 -8.27 -5.61 -6.26
C VAL A 117 -9.46 -6.21 -5.49
N GLY A 118 -10.64 -5.56 -5.50
CA GLY A 118 -11.85 -6.01 -4.81
C GLY A 118 -13.06 -6.38 -5.70
N GLY A 119 -12.92 -6.41 -7.02
CA GLY A 119 -14.03 -6.57 -7.95
C GLY A 119 -14.53 -8.01 -8.10
N ARG A 120 -15.47 -8.45 -7.26
CA ARG A 120 -16.33 -9.62 -7.53
C ARG A 120 -17.68 -9.11 -8.08
N SER A 121 -17.89 -9.38 -9.37
CA SER A 121 -19.10 -9.28 -10.20
C SER A 121 -20.36 -8.64 -9.58
N VAL A 122 -20.74 -7.47 -10.08
CA VAL A 122 -22.15 -7.06 -10.11
C VAL A 122 -22.74 -7.73 -11.34
N VAL A 123 -23.54 -8.78 -11.12
CA VAL A 123 -24.51 -9.23 -12.13
C VAL A 123 -25.70 -8.30 -12.03
N GLU A 124 -25.89 -7.51 -13.07
CA GLU A 124 -27.04 -6.67 -13.31
C GLU A 124 -28.24 -7.59 -13.59
N SER A 125 -29.15 -7.72 -12.63
CA SER A 125 -30.40 -8.47 -12.81
C SER A 125 -31.54 -7.51 -13.13
N SER A 126 -31.84 -7.45 -14.42
CA SER A 126 -33.16 -7.38 -15.05
C SER A 126 -34.34 -7.00 -14.14
N GLN A 127 -34.89 -5.85 -14.46
CA GLN A 127 -36.12 -5.28 -13.94
C GLN A 127 -37.33 -6.08 -14.44
N CYS A 128 -37.91 -6.94 -13.58
CA CYS A 128 -39.27 -7.43 -13.73
C CYS A 128 -40.15 -6.71 -12.72
N LYS A 129 -40.90 -5.71 -13.16
CA LYS A 129 -42.09 -5.21 -12.45
C LYS A 129 -43.31 -5.66 -13.25
N GLY A 130 -43.85 -6.82 -12.87
CA GLY A 130 -45.29 -7.07 -12.99
C GLY A 130 -45.97 -6.41 -11.79
N GLY A 131 -47.03 -5.65 -12.06
CA GLY A 131 -47.89 -5.04 -11.05
C GLY A 131 -49.33 -5.12 -11.55
N GLU A 132 -50.14 -5.80 -10.76
CA GLU A 132 -51.55 -6.15 -10.94
C GLU A 132 -52.50 -4.95 -11.12
N SER A 133 -53.53 -5.14 -11.94
CA SER A 133 -54.96 -4.91 -11.63
C SER A 133 -55.83 -5.61 -12.67
#